data_AF-A0AAV2YZT7-F1
#
_entry.id   AF-A0AAV2YZT7-F1
#
_cell.length_a   1.000
_cell.length_b   1.000
_cell.length_c   1.000
_cell.angle_alpha   90.00
_cell.angle_beta   90.00
_cell.angle_gamma   90.00
#
_symmetry.space_group_name_H-M   'P 1'
#
loop_
_entity.id
_entity.type
_entity.pdbx_description
1 polymer ?
#
loop_
_entity_poly.entity_id
_entity_poly.type
_entity_poly.pdbx_seq_one_letter_code
_entity_poly.pdbx_strand_id
1 'polypeptide(L)'
;MTRLKTPLLQSDNKSVASHPPTDTSRRCTDVIASLDAMAGVVYDVGSWRLGDDGSIYRRGKLKFSNGDIYDGEWVNGKRHGQGVLKFANGSSYAGQFEDNFYHGFGLLTLVRTQHPLTKSWRPGEKYEGHFARGTKHGKGTQKSASGESYDGEFVDGYYHGRGTCAYPDGRVYEGEWVHGRWNGRGELRLKDGSTYTGAVRNNLYHGFGELRYGSHAKYGSYVGDFAYGRRHGKGVRVFGDGKRYEGDWVDDEMHGVGVMETKSFKYIGEISRGLFHGHGAMSFANGDSYEGEFARSHYKGRGRFEYRDGGYYNGDFVASQRHGHGVRVFSNGDSYDGTWDADRMHGRGVYQRRLELPSGTATMIYDGDYNLGFQTGQASISYAFMPADQSAQYEWKVEYEFPEGSGCWHCGRGASTYKGSVLRGIFHGHGELLSPDGKAWRGEWVQGKLHGHGERVYLPLAVETIIDLQQRPPGPEIREEQHQLGLYRIARYEGEFVHNSRHGAGKMLFENGDMLTGNFVEGFAHGVVKYRFLLGSDRFAKYSHGQRVRWLDEDEEQQLREQEKLAEDKQQHEHGQRQNVLKALLF
;
A
#
# COMPACT_ATOMS: atom_id res chain seq x y z
N MET A 1 -2.96 -31.47 28.84
CA MET A 1 -3.12 -31.06 30.25
C MET A 1 -2.52 -29.67 30.33
N THR A 2 -3.21 -28.57 30.61
CA THR A 2 -4.25 -28.31 31.62
C THR A 2 -5.12 -27.16 31.11
N ARG A 3 -6.44 -27.27 31.27
CA ARG A 3 -7.45 -26.27 30.87
C ARG A 3 -7.40 -25.05 31.79
N LEU A 4 -7.34 -23.85 31.22
CA LEU A 4 -7.82 -22.62 31.86
C LEU A 4 -8.80 -21.94 30.89
N LYS A 5 -10.04 -21.80 31.37
CA LYS A 5 -11.16 -21.10 30.73
C LYS A 5 -11.11 -19.64 31.16
N THR A 6 -11.19 -18.72 30.19
CA THR A 6 -11.60 -17.31 30.39
C THR A 6 -12.14 -16.77 29.05
N PRO A 7 -12.99 -15.73 29.05
CA PRO A 7 -14.28 -15.78 28.37
C PRO A 7 -14.28 -14.99 27.06
N LEU A 8 -15.15 -15.41 26.15
CA LEU A 8 -15.46 -14.74 24.89
C LEU A 8 -16.11 -13.37 25.17
N LEU A 9 -15.44 -12.31 24.71
CA LEU A 9 -16.02 -10.98 24.51
C LEU A 9 -17.08 -11.07 23.40
N GLN A 10 -18.35 -10.95 23.80
CA GLN A 10 -19.46 -10.67 22.90
C GLN A 10 -19.27 -9.27 22.30
N SER A 11 -19.15 -9.21 20.97
CA SER A 11 -19.28 -7.98 20.21
C SER A 11 -20.75 -7.55 20.21
N ASP A 12 -21.00 -6.32 20.65
CA ASP A 12 -22.30 -5.65 20.63
C ASP A 12 -22.88 -5.56 19.21
N ASN A 13 -23.71 -6.55 18.87
CA ASN A 13 -24.65 -6.47 17.77
C ASN A 13 -25.87 -5.69 18.28
N LYS A 14 -25.91 -4.38 18.04
CA LYS A 14 -27.15 -3.60 18.16
C LYS A 14 -28.10 -4.06 17.07
N SER A 15 -28.88 -5.08 17.36
CA SER A 15 -30.06 -5.47 16.61
C SER A 15 -31.02 -4.29 16.55
N VAL A 16 -31.18 -3.69 15.38
CA VAL A 16 -32.32 -2.82 15.09
C VAL A 16 -33.57 -3.66 15.30
N ALA A 17 -34.40 -3.24 16.25
CA ALA A 17 -35.62 -3.91 16.66
C ALA A 17 -36.55 -4.09 15.46
N SER A 18 -36.56 -5.29 14.89
CA SER A 18 -37.62 -5.77 14.02
C SER A 18 -38.90 -5.81 14.84
N HIS A 19 -39.79 -4.85 14.61
CA HIS A 19 -41.17 -4.97 15.08
C HIS A 19 -41.76 -6.22 14.42
N PRO A 20 -42.26 -7.20 15.18
CA PRO A 20 -43.03 -8.27 14.59
C PRO A 20 -44.26 -7.64 13.93
N PRO A 21 -44.65 -8.04 12.71
CA PRO A 21 -45.95 -7.67 12.20
C PRO A 21 -46.97 -8.23 13.19
N THR A 22 -47.70 -7.35 13.85
CA THR A 22 -48.78 -7.73 14.75
C THR A 22 -49.79 -8.53 13.95
N ASP A 23 -49.86 -9.82 14.25
CA ASP A 23 -50.87 -10.76 13.76
C ASP A 23 -52.26 -10.27 14.20
N THR A 24 -52.89 -9.49 13.32
CA THR A 24 -54.28 -9.05 13.46
C THR A 24 -55.20 -9.62 12.38
N SER A 25 -54.68 -10.36 11.39
CA SER A 25 -55.51 -11.00 10.36
C SER A 25 -56.25 -12.23 10.89
N ARG A 26 -55.76 -12.85 11.97
CA ARG A 26 -56.48 -13.94 12.65
C ARG A 26 -57.70 -13.52 13.48
N ARG A 27 -58.01 -12.22 13.59
CA ARG A 27 -59.18 -11.75 14.37
C ARG A 27 -60.46 -11.56 13.56
N CYS A 28 -60.44 -11.77 12.24
CA CYS A 28 -61.65 -11.64 11.42
C CYS A 28 -62.48 -12.92 11.32
N THR A 29 -62.01 -14.07 11.83
CA THR A 29 -62.80 -15.32 11.85
C THR A 29 -63.49 -15.60 13.18
N ASP A 30 -63.05 -15.00 14.29
CA ASP A 30 -63.43 -15.46 15.63
C ASP A 30 -64.51 -14.62 16.34
N VAL A 31 -65.45 -14.02 15.60
CA VAL A 31 -66.65 -13.39 16.23
C VAL A 31 -67.98 -13.86 15.60
N ILE A 32 -67.98 -14.85 14.71
CA ILE A 32 -69.24 -15.34 14.11
C ILE A 32 -69.58 -16.74 14.63
N ALA A 33 -69.96 -16.79 15.90
CA ALA A 33 -70.77 -17.88 16.46
C ALA A 33 -71.53 -17.38 17.68
N SER A 34 -72.72 -16.84 17.45
CA SER A 34 -73.75 -16.67 18.49
C SER A 34 -75.12 -16.71 17.81
N LEU A 35 -75.59 -17.93 17.57
CA LEU A 35 -77.01 -18.22 17.42
C LEU A 35 -77.64 -18.30 18.82
N ASP A 36 -78.90 -17.89 18.88
CA ASP A 36 -79.84 -17.90 20.02
C ASP A 36 -79.73 -16.78 21.09
N ALA A 37 -80.55 -15.74 20.89
CA ALA A 37 -81.63 -15.42 21.83
C ALA A 37 -82.61 -14.40 21.20
N MET A 38 -83.85 -14.84 20.96
CA MET A 38 -84.99 -14.03 20.54
C MET A 38 -85.43 -13.10 21.69
N ALA A 39 -84.86 -11.90 21.75
CA ALA A 39 -85.42 -10.78 22.50
C ALA A 39 -85.10 -9.46 21.79
N GLY A 40 -86.13 -8.79 21.26
CA GLY A 40 -86.06 -7.37 20.83
C GLY A 40 -85.61 -7.09 19.40
N VAL A 41 -85.99 -7.91 18.42
CA VAL A 41 -85.65 -7.70 17.01
C VAL A 41 -86.75 -6.88 16.32
N VAL A 42 -86.42 -5.70 15.78
CA VAL A 42 -87.36 -4.87 15.00
C VAL A 42 -87.14 -5.15 13.52
N TYR A 43 -88.14 -5.80 12.88
CA TYR A 43 -88.19 -6.10 11.45
C TYR A 43 -89.07 -5.08 10.73
N ASP A 44 -88.53 -4.41 9.71
CA ASP A 44 -89.29 -3.60 8.76
C ASP A 44 -89.25 -4.30 7.39
N VAL A 45 -90.36 -4.94 7.03
CA VAL A 45 -90.44 -5.85 5.86
C VAL A 45 -90.90 -5.06 4.64
N GLY A 46 -90.03 -4.92 3.64
CA GLY A 46 -90.38 -4.26 2.38
C GLY A 46 -91.13 -5.15 1.40
N SER A 47 -90.63 -6.37 1.12
CA SER A 47 -91.24 -7.34 0.19
C SER A 47 -90.66 -8.76 0.34
N TRP A 48 -91.43 -9.79 -0.04
CA TRP A 48 -90.96 -11.19 -0.12
C TRP A 48 -91.56 -11.92 -1.33
N ARG A 49 -90.87 -12.96 -1.82
CA ARG A 49 -91.36 -13.89 -2.85
C ARG A 49 -90.83 -15.31 -2.61
N LEU A 50 -91.57 -16.31 -3.09
CA LEU A 50 -91.12 -17.70 -3.15
C LEU A 50 -90.58 -17.98 -4.56
N GLY A 51 -89.37 -18.52 -4.66
CA GLY A 51 -88.80 -18.99 -5.92
C GLY A 51 -89.34 -20.35 -6.32
N ASP A 52 -89.24 -20.69 -7.61
CA ASP A 52 -89.66 -21.99 -8.16
C ASP A 52 -88.85 -23.17 -7.59
N ASP A 53 -87.69 -22.88 -7.00
CA ASP A 53 -86.80 -23.80 -6.27
C ASP A 53 -87.18 -23.99 -4.79
N GLY A 54 -88.25 -23.32 -4.32
CA GLY A 54 -88.66 -23.30 -2.93
C GLY A 54 -87.89 -22.31 -2.05
N SER A 55 -86.94 -21.54 -2.60
CA SER A 55 -86.19 -20.55 -1.85
C SER A 55 -87.04 -19.32 -1.50
N ILE A 56 -86.96 -18.86 -0.26
CA ILE A 56 -87.67 -17.66 0.21
C ILE A 56 -86.77 -16.45 0.03
N TYR A 57 -87.12 -15.57 -0.90
CA TYR A 57 -86.45 -14.30 -1.13
C TYR A 57 -87.16 -13.19 -0.35
N ARG A 58 -86.40 -12.36 0.39
CA ARG A 58 -86.94 -11.17 1.08
C ARG A 58 -86.06 -9.96 0.85
N ARG A 59 -86.64 -8.77 0.94
CA ARG A 59 -85.90 -7.51 1.01
C ARG A 59 -86.46 -6.65 2.13
N GLY A 60 -85.58 -6.14 2.98
CA GLY A 60 -86.00 -5.30 4.09
C GLY A 60 -84.89 -5.04 5.10
N LYS A 61 -85.29 -4.35 6.16
CA LYS A 61 -84.37 -3.85 7.18
C LYS A 61 -84.58 -4.60 8.49
N LEU A 62 -83.48 -5.11 9.03
CA LEU A 62 -83.42 -5.88 10.26
C LEU A 62 -82.51 -5.20 11.26
N LYS A 63 -83.04 -4.83 12.44
CA LYS A 63 -82.25 -4.38 13.58
C LYS A 63 -82.07 -5.53 14.59
N PHE A 64 -80.83 -5.95 14.77
CA PHE A 64 -80.43 -7.01 15.70
C PHE A 64 -80.39 -6.50 17.15
N SER A 65 -80.49 -7.42 18.11
CA SER A 65 -80.44 -7.11 19.56
C SER A 65 -79.11 -6.49 20.00
N ASN A 66 -78.02 -6.80 19.29
CA ASN A 66 -76.70 -6.19 19.50
C ASN A 66 -76.59 -4.75 18.96
N GLY A 67 -77.65 -4.23 18.34
CA GLY A 67 -77.72 -2.89 17.76
C GLY A 67 -77.30 -2.79 16.29
N ASP A 68 -76.83 -3.88 15.67
CA ASP A 68 -76.50 -3.92 14.24
C ASP A 68 -77.77 -3.78 13.41
N ILE A 69 -77.64 -3.21 12.21
CA ILE A 69 -78.74 -3.00 11.27
C ILE A 69 -78.32 -3.53 9.91
N TYR A 70 -79.04 -4.50 9.38
CA TYR A 70 -78.90 -4.93 7.99
C TYR A 70 -80.07 -4.42 7.15
N ASP A 71 -79.79 -3.84 5.99
CA ASP A 71 -80.78 -3.39 5.02
C ASP A 71 -80.43 -3.97 3.67
N GLY A 72 -81.16 -4.98 3.20
CA GLY A 72 -80.78 -5.72 2.00
C GLY A 72 -81.63 -6.94 1.70
N GLU A 73 -81.10 -7.78 0.82
CA GLU A 73 -81.75 -8.99 0.32
C GLU A 73 -81.45 -10.20 1.22
N TRP A 74 -82.39 -11.14 1.26
CA TRP A 74 -82.33 -12.36 2.06
C TRP A 74 -82.75 -13.54 1.21
N VAL A 75 -82.06 -14.66 1.36
CA VAL A 75 -82.44 -15.96 0.79
C VAL A 75 -82.43 -16.99 1.92
N ASN A 76 -83.56 -17.64 2.16
CA ASN A 76 -83.72 -18.69 3.18
C ASN A 76 -83.21 -18.26 4.57
N GLY A 77 -83.52 -17.02 4.96
CA GLY A 77 -83.12 -16.45 6.25
C GLY A 77 -81.66 -16.02 6.35
N LYS A 78 -80.87 -16.15 5.28
CA LYS A 78 -79.48 -15.68 5.22
C LYS A 78 -79.38 -14.40 4.40
N ARG A 79 -78.49 -13.48 4.80
CA ARG A 79 -78.17 -12.28 4.00
C ARG A 79 -77.60 -12.73 2.66
N HIS A 80 -78.14 -12.19 1.59
CA HIS A 80 -77.79 -12.56 0.22
C HIS A 80 -77.91 -11.32 -0.69
N GLY A 81 -77.33 -11.34 -1.88
CA GLY A 81 -77.48 -10.26 -2.85
C GLY A 81 -76.96 -8.91 -2.35
N GLN A 82 -77.55 -7.80 -2.78
CA GLN A 82 -77.08 -6.46 -2.39
C GLN A 82 -77.62 -6.04 -1.03
N GLY A 83 -76.76 -5.47 -0.18
CA GLY A 83 -77.19 -4.95 1.11
C GLY A 83 -76.18 -4.04 1.82
N VAL A 84 -76.67 -3.40 2.88
CA VAL A 84 -75.89 -2.54 3.77
C VAL A 84 -76.02 -3.07 5.20
N LEU A 85 -74.91 -3.50 5.78
CA LEU A 85 -74.78 -3.82 7.20
C LEU A 85 -74.13 -2.64 7.92
N LYS A 86 -74.85 -2.02 8.85
CA LYS A 86 -74.32 -1.02 9.79
C LYS A 86 -74.14 -1.67 11.14
N PHE A 87 -72.93 -1.63 11.67
CA PHE A 87 -72.62 -2.14 12.99
C PHE A 87 -72.96 -1.13 14.08
N ALA A 88 -73.35 -1.59 15.27
CA ALA A 88 -73.63 -0.75 16.42
C ALA A 88 -72.45 0.17 16.80
N ASN A 89 -71.22 -0.27 16.53
CA ASN A 89 -70.00 0.49 16.77
C ASN A 89 -69.77 1.63 15.75
N GLY A 90 -70.63 1.78 14.74
CA GLY A 90 -70.54 2.79 13.68
C GLY A 90 -69.84 2.32 12.40
N SER A 91 -69.22 1.14 12.40
CA SER A 91 -68.65 0.53 11.18
C SER A 91 -69.75 0.13 10.21
N SER A 92 -69.40 -0.11 8.94
CA SER A 92 -70.37 -0.58 7.95
C SER A 92 -69.73 -1.45 6.87
N TYR A 93 -70.58 -2.25 6.23
CA TYR A 93 -70.30 -2.91 4.95
C TYR A 93 -71.46 -2.62 3.99
N ALA A 94 -71.16 -2.21 2.77
CA ALA A 94 -72.14 -2.03 1.70
C ALA A 94 -71.67 -2.79 0.47
N GLY A 95 -72.41 -3.79 0.02
CA GLY A 95 -72.00 -4.63 -1.11
C GLY A 95 -72.78 -5.93 -1.21
N GLN A 96 -72.22 -6.89 -1.93
CA GLN A 96 -72.83 -8.19 -2.13
C GLN A 96 -72.66 -9.11 -0.91
N PHE A 97 -73.64 -9.97 -0.69
CA PHE A 97 -73.67 -11.00 0.33
C PHE A 97 -73.98 -12.36 -0.30
N GLU A 98 -73.38 -13.41 0.24
CA GLU A 98 -73.69 -14.80 -0.10
C GLU A 98 -73.64 -15.63 1.18
N ASP A 99 -74.73 -16.34 1.50
CA ASP A 99 -74.82 -17.19 2.69
C ASP A 99 -74.37 -16.50 4.00
N ASN A 100 -74.79 -15.25 4.21
CA ASN A 100 -74.39 -14.35 5.31
C ASN A 100 -72.98 -13.75 5.22
N PHE A 101 -72.11 -14.21 4.33
CA PHE A 101 -70.76 -13.71 4.18
C PHE A 101 -70.72 -12.53 3.21
N TYR A 102 -69.76 -11.62 3.42
CA TYR A 102 -69.39 -10.67 2.37
C TYR A 102 -68.90 -11.44 1.15
N HIS A 103 -69.44 -11.10 -0.01
CA HIS A 103 -69.10 -11.71 -1.28
C HIS A 103 -69.02 -10.62 -2.35
N GLY A 104 -68.38 -10.91 -3.48
CA GLY A 104 -68.39 -10.02 -4.65
C GLY A 104 -67.81 -8.64 -4.34
N PHE A 105 -68.20 -7.63 -5.10
CA PHE A 105 -67.70 -6.27 -4.87
C PHE A 105 -68.44 -5.59 -3.71
N GLY A 106 -67.69 -4.93 -2.82
CA GLY A 106 -68.25 -4.22 -1.68
C GLY A 106 -67.29 -3.20 -1.05
N LEU A 107 -67.85 -2.37 -0.18
CA LEU A 107 -67.18 -1.33 0.58
C LEU A 107 -67.32 -1.61 2.08
N LEU A 108 -66.21 -1.94 2.73
CA LEU A 108 -66.07 -2.07 4.18
C LEU A 108 -65.48 -0.78 4.76
N THR A 109 -66.16 -0.18 5.73
CA THR A 109 -65.70 0.98 6.50
C THR A 109 -65.68 0.64 7.98
N LEU A 110 -64.50 0.46 8.55
CA LEU A 110 -64.29 0.29 9.98
C LEU A 110 -64.00 1.66 10.59
N VAL A 111 -64.79 2.08 11.56
CA VAL A 111 -64.58 3.37 12.23
C VAL A 111 -63.46 3.28 13.27
N ARG A 112 -62.99 4.44 13.74
CA ARG A 112 -61.97 4.53 14.78
C ARG A 112 -62.49 3.88 16.08
N THR A 113 -61.80 2.85 16.58
CA THR A 113 -62.22 2.11 17.78
C THR A 113 -61.19 2.21 18.89
N GLN A 114 -61.62 2.17 20.15
CA GLN A 114 -60.71 2.18 21.30
C GLN A 114 -60.30 0.74 21.67
N HIS A 115 -59.00 0.51 21.84
CA HIS A 115 -58.49 -0.79 22.26
C HIS A 115 -59.04 -1.15 23.66
N PRO A 116 -59.62 -2.35 23.85
CA PRO A 116 -60.28 -2.69 25.11
C PRO A 116 -59.34 -2.66 26.33
N LEU A 117 -58.11 -3.17 26.17
CA LEU A 117 -57.07 -3.19 27.20
C LEU A 117 -56.26 -1.88 27.33
N THR A 118 -55.61 -1.41 26.27
CA THR A 118 -54.68 -0.27 26.34
C THR A 118 -55.38 1.10 26.34
N LYS A 119 -56.69 1.14 26.09
CA LYS A 119 -57.50 2.36 25.91
C LYS A 119 -56.98 3.31 24.80
N SER A 120 -56.06 2.84 23.96
CA SER A 120 -55.54 3.60 22.82
C SER A 120 -56.51 3.57 21.65
N TRP A 121 -56.66 4.69 20.95
CA TRP A 121 -57.48 4.75 19.75
C TRP A 121 -56.76 4.09 18.57
N ARG A 122 -57.43 3.14 17.91
CA ARG A 122 -56.99 2.53 16.65
C ARG A 122 -57.64 3.29 15.49
N PRO A 123 -56.88 3.72 14.48
CA PRO A 123 -57.43 4.36 13.29
C PRO A 123 -58.49 3.47 12.62
N GLY A 124 -59.43 4.10 11.92
CA GLY A 124 -60.37 3.38 11.08
C GLY A 124 -59.66 2.74 9.88
N GLU A 125 -60.35 1.82 9.24
CA GLU A 125 -59.88 1.13 8.04
C GLU A 125 -60.97 1.21 6.98
N LYS A 126 -60.57 1.34 5.71
CA LYS A 126 -61.48 1.32 4.58
C LYS A 126 -60.98 0.33 3.55
N TYR A 127 -61.86 -0.55 3.06
CA TYR A 127 -61.55 -1.45 1.96
C TYR A 127 -62.68 -1.41 0.94
N GLU A 128 -62.31 -1.26 -0.32
CA GLU A 128 -63.22 -1.26 -1.46
C GLU A 128 -62.70 -2.28 -2.48
N GLY A 129 -63.45 -3.34 -2.73
CA GLY A 129 -62.97 -4.40 -3.59
C GLY A 129 -63.77 -5.69 -3.49
N HIS A 130 -63.20 -6.76 -4.01
CA HIS A 130 -63.84 -8.06 -4.02
C HIS A 130 -63.72 -8.80 -2.67
N PHE A 131 -64.75 -9.56 -2.34
CA PHE A 131 -64.80 -10.43 -1.17
C PHE A 131 -65.13 -11.86 -1.61
N ALA A 132 -64.53 -12.83 -0.92
CA ALA A 132 -64.87 -14.24 -1.04
C ALA A 132 -65.02 -14.82 0.36
N ARG A 133 -66.22 -15.35 0.66
CA ARG A 133 -66.56 -15.98 1.95
C ARG A 133 -66.17 -15.13 3.17
N GLY A 134 -66.41 -13.81 3.09
CA GLY A 134 -66.17 -12.86 4.18
C GLY A 134 -64.74 -12.31 4.24
N THR A 135 -63.82 -12.80 3.40
CA THR A 135 -62.43 -12.33 3.35
C THR A 135 -62.19 -11.47 2.11
N LYS A 136 -61.26 -10.52 2.19
CA LYS A 136 -60.86 -9.69 1.03
C LYS A 136 -60.18 -10.59 0.01
N HIS A 137 -60.58 -10.49 -1.25
CA HIS A 137 -60.12 -11.36 -2.32
C HIS A 137 -60.11 -10.61 -3.66
N GLY A 138 -59.34 -11.05 -4.66
CA GLY A 138 -59.32 -10.40 -5.97
C GLY A 138 -58.82 -8.95 -5.91
N LYS A 139 -59.29 -8.08 -6.80
CA LYS A 139 -58.81 -6.68 -6.87
C LYS A 139 -59.50 -5.79 -5.83
N GLY A 140 -58.76 -4.87 -5.24
CA GLY A 140 -59.31 -3.84 -4.36
C GLY A 140 -58.32 -2.78 -3.91
N THR A 141 -58.86 -1.76 -3.25
CA THR A 141 -58.11 -0.67 -2.62
C THR A 141 -58.36 -0.69 -1.11
N GLN A 142 -57.28 -0.67 -0.31
CA GLN A 142 -57.34 -0.62 1.15
C GLN A 142 -56.63 0.61 1.70
N LYS A 143 -57.26 1.32 2.63
CA LYS A 143 -56.59 2.18 3.61
C LYS A 143 -56.60 1.47 4.95
N SER A 144 -55.47 0.92 5.36
CA SER A 144 -55.37 0.10 6.57
C SER A 144 -55.40 0.97 7.83
N ALA A 145 -55.65 0.34 8.98
CA ALA A 145 -55.57 1.02 10.28
C ALA A 145 -54.15 1.49 10.64
N SER A 146 -53.09 0.97 10.00
CA SER A 146 -51.72 1.47 10.15
C SER A 146 -51.45 2.74 9.33
N GLY A 147 -52.40 3.12 8.46
CA GLY A 147 -52.32 4.31 7.60
C GLY A 147 -51.73 4.04 6.21
N GLU A 148 -51.40 2.79 5.88
CA GLU A 148 -50.92 2.43 4.55
C GLU A 148 -52.09 2.39 3.56
N SER A 149 -51.82 2.75 2.30
CA SER A 149 -52.78 2.69 1.20
C SER A 149 -52.29 1.66 0.18
N TYR A 150 -53.06 0.61 -0.06
CA TYR A 150 -52.75 -0.44 -1.02
C TYR A 150 -53.79 -0.47 -2.13
N ASP A 151 -53.35 -0.62 -3.37
CA ASP A 151 -54.17 -0.86 -4.56
C ASP A 151 -53.58 -2.06 -5.31
N GLY A 152 -54.32 -3.16 -5.37
CA GLY A 152 -53.82 -4.40 -5.97
C GLY A 152 -54.69 -5.62 -5.71
N GLU A 153 -54.06 -6.79 -5.76
CA GLU A 153 -54.73 -8.07 -5.58
C GLU A 153 -54.68 -8.58 -4.14
N PHE A 154 -55.70 -9.35 -3.76
CA PHE A 154 -55.88 -9.91 -2.43
C PHE A 154 -56.17 -11.41 -2.53
N VAL A 155 -55.60 -12.18 -1.60
CA VAL A 155 -55.94 -13.59 -1.38
C VAL A 155 -56.06 -13.81 0.13
N ASP A 156 -57.20 -14.35 0.56
CA ASP A 156 -57.54 -14.65 1.96
C ASP A 156 -57.25 -13.49 2.94
N GLY A 157 -57.55 -12.26 2.52
CA GLY A 157 -57.32 -11.07 3.33
C GLY A 157 -55.91 -10.47 3.25
N TYR A 158 -54.96 -11.12 2.58
CA TYR A 158 -53.58 -10.65 2.44
C TYR A 158 -53.33 -9.99 1.08
N TYR A 159 -52.46 -8.99 1.04
CA TYR A 159 -51.91 -8.46 -0.23
C TYR A 159 -51.23 -9.61 -0.99
N HIS A 160 -51.54 -9.75 -2.27
CA HIS A 160 -51.05 -10.81 -3.13
C HIS A 160 -50.92 -10.30 -4.57
N GLY A 161 -50.25 -11.06 -5.45
CA GLY A 161 -50.22 -10.75 -6.88
C GLY A 161 -49.50 -9.43 -7.15
N ARG A 162 -50.04 -8.59 -8.05
CA ARG A 162 -49.47 -7.26 -8.33
C ARG A 162 -50.22 -6.18 -7.56
N GLY A 163 -49.49 -5.20 -7.06
CA GLY A 163 -50.09 -4.04 -6.42
C GLY A 163 -49.10 -2.96 -6.02
N THR A 164 -49.66 -1.80 -5.69
CA THR A 164 -48.95 -0.61 -5.25
C THR A 164 -49.35 -0.28 -3.82
N CYS A 165 -48.36 -0.11 -2.93
CA CYS A 165 -48.54 0.29 -1.54
C CYS A 165 -47.82 1.60 -1.25
N ALA A 166 -48.55 2.61 -0.79
CA ALA A 166 -48.01 3.83 -0.21
C ALA A 166 -48.04 3.73 1.32
N TYR A 167 -46.87 3.84 1.94
CA TYR A 167 -46.68 3.73 3.37
C TYR A 167 -46.77 5.10 4.07
N PRO A 168 -47.15 5.14 5.35
CA PRO A 168 -47.20 6.38 6.14
C PRO A 168 -45.86 7.12 6.24
N ASP A 169 -44.75 6.39 6.12
CA ASP A 169 -43.39 6.96 6.16
C ASP A 169 -42.96 7.60 4.83
N GLY A 170 -43.84 7.59 3.82
CA GLY A 170 -43.61 8.18 2.50
C GLY A 170 -42.98 7.23 1.49
N ARG A 171 -42.72 5.97 1.85
CA ARG A 171 -42.28 4.96 0.89
C ARG A 171 -43.43 4.55 -0.02
N VAL A 172 -43.13 4.23 -1.27
CA VAL A 172 -44.09 3.65 -2.22
C VAL A 172 -43.45 2.43 -2.86
N TYR A 173 -44.08 1.27 -2.70
CA TYR A 173 -43.66 0.03 -3.36
C TYR A 173 -44.68 -0.36 -4.41
N GLU A 174 -44.21 -0.73 -5.60
CA GLU A 174 -45.00 -1.24 -6.71
C GLU A 174 -44.36 -2.54 -7.20
N GLY A 175 -45.10 -3.65 -7.17
CA GLY A 175 -44.50 -4.92 -7.55
C GLY A 175 -45.32 -6.14 -7.15
N GLU A 176 -44.61 -7.24 -6.98
CA GLU A 176 -45.16 -8.56 -6.69
C GLU A 176 -45.24 -8.83 -5.17
N TRP A 177 -46.37 -9.42 -4.76
CA TRP A 177 -46.74 -9.65 -3.37
C TRP A 177 -47.11 -11.11 -3.15
N VAL A 178 -46.66 -11.65 -2.03
CA VAL A 178 -47.06 -12.98 -1.54
C VAL A 178 -47.35 -12.86 -0.05
N HIS A 179 -48.61 -13.08 0.32
CA HIS A 179 -49.12 -13.03 1.70
C HIS A 179 -48.64 -11.80 2.50
N GLY A 180 -48.85 -10.61 1.93
CA GLY A 180 -48.50 -9.34 2.59
C GLY A 180 -47.01 -8.99 2.55
N ARG A 181 -46.17 -9.75 1.84
CA ARG A 181 -44.73 -9.50 1.71
C ARG A 181 -44.31 -9.27 0.27
N TRP A 182 -43.41 -8.31 0.05
CA TRP A 182 -42.75 -8.11 -1.24
C TRP A 182 -41.96 -9.36 -1.61
N ASN A 183 -42.31 -9.97 -2.74
CA ASN A 183 -41.67 -11.17 -3.25
C ASN A 183 -41.76 -11.19 -4.77
N GLY A 184 -40.63 -11.37 -5.44
CA GLY A 184 -40.57 -11.36 -6.90
C GLY A 184 -39.86 -10.11 -7.40
N ARG A 185 -40.43 -9.37 -8.35
CA ARG A 185 -39.87 -8.09 -8.84
C ARG A 185 -40.69 -6.89 -8.39
N GLY A 186 -40.02 -5.77 -8.14
CA GLY A 186 -40.70 -4.51 -7.85
C GLY A 186 -39.81 -3.28 -7.86
N GLU A 187 -40.46 -2.13 -7.76
CA GLU A 187 -39.88 -0.82 -7.60
C GLU A 187 -40.25 -0.25 -6.23
N LEU A 188 -39.26 0.23 -5.48
CA LEU A 188 -39.45 0.94 -4.22
C LEU A 188 -38.94 2.37 -4.35
N ARG A 189 -39.80 3.35 -4.08
CA ARG A 189 -39.46 4.76 -3.99
C ARG A 189 -39.46 5.17 -2.52
N LEU A 190 -38.38 5.80 -2.07
CA LEU A 190 -38.20 6.28 -0.71
C LEU A 190 -38.51 7.78 -0.62
N LYS A 191 -38.82 8.26 0.60
CA LYS A 191 -39.16 9.66 0.87
C LYS A 191 -38.05 10.65 0.50
N ASP A 192 -36.80 10.22 0.55
CA ASP A 192 -35.61 11.01 0.17
C ASP A 192 -35.38 11.07 -1.36
N GLY A 193 -36.25 10.43 -2.14
CA GLY A 193 -36.14 10.32 -3.60
C GLY A 193 -35.26 9.17 -4.08
N SER A 194 -34.68 8.37 -3.18
CA SER A 194 -33.97 7.15 -3.55
C SER A 194 -34.93 6.14 -4.18
N THR A 195 -34.46 5.39 -5.18
CA THR A 195 -35.27 4.37 -5.85
C THR A 195 -34.53 3.04 -5.94
N TYR A 196 -35.24 1.95 -5.71
CA TYR A 196 -34.76 0.59 -5.94
C TYR A 196 -35.64 -0.08 -6.99
N THR A 197 -35.02 -0.73 -7.97
CA THR A 197 -35.72 -1.54 -8.98
C THR A 197 -35.01 -2.87 -9.10
N GLY A 198 -35.68 -3.97 -8.77
CA GLY A 198 -35.02 -5.26 -8.78
C GLY A 198 -35.83 -6.38 -8.16
N ALA A 199 -35.14 -7.49 -7.88
CA ALA A 199 -35.73 -8.61 -7.19
C ALA A 199 -35.82 -8.37 -5.68
N VAL A 200 -36.89 -8.85 -5.08
CA VAL A 200 -37.19 -8.70 -3.65
C VAL A 200 -37.67 -10.03 -3.09
N ARG A 201 -37.36 -10.27 -1.82
CA ARG A 201 -37.78 -11.46 -1.10
C ARG A 201 -38.05 -11.13 0.36
N ASN A 202 -39.22 -11.49 0.85
CA ASN A 202 -39.62 -11.23 2.25
C ASN A 202 -39.39 -9.78 2.69
N ASN A 203 -39.81 -8.79 1.88
CA ASN A 203 -39.64 -7.35 2.13
C ASN A 203 -38.20 -6.83 2.09
N LEU A 204 -37.23 -7.62 1.61
CA LEU A 204 -35.82 -7.23 1.50
C LEU A 204 -35.36 -7.25 0.05
N TYR A 205 -34.40 -6.39 -0.31
CA TYR A 205 -33.70 -6.48 -1.59
C TYR A 205 -32.99 -7.84 -1.70
N HIS A 206 -33.11 -8.49 -2.85
CA HIS A 206 -32.56 -9.82 -3.07
C HIS A 206 -32.30 -10.08 -4.55
N GLY A 207 -31.23 -10.81 -4.89
CA GLY A 207 -30.85 -11.04 -6.29
C GLY A 207 -30.45 -9.75 -6.98
N PHE A 208 -30.52 -9.72 -8.30
CA PHE A 208 -30.08 -8.57 -9.08
C PHE A 208 -31.04 -7.37 -8.96
N GLY A 209 -30.47 -6.18 -8.77
CA GLY A 209 -31.23 -4.93 -8.75
C GLY A 209 -30.37 -3.68 -8.94
N GLU A 210 -31.05 -2.56 -9.17
CA GLU A 210 -30.50 -1.22 -9.26
C GLU A 210 -31.02 -0.36 -8.11
N LEU A 211 -30.11 0.32 -7.41
CA LEU A 211 -30.41 1.25 -6.33
C LEU A 211 -29.83 2.63 -6.68
N ARG A 212 -30.68 3.64 -6.81
CA ARG A 212 -30.31 5.04 -7.02
C ARG A 212 -30.49 5.80 -5.70
N TYR A 213 -29.45 6.48 -5.26
CA TYR A 213 -29.44 7.15 -3.96
C TYR A 213 -29.80 8.63 -4.10
N GLY A 214 -30.88 9.04 -3.44
CA GLY A 214 -31.48 10.37 -3.48
C GLY A 214 -32.15 10.70 -4.82
N SER A 215 -32.92 11.80 -4.84
CA SER A 215 -33.56 12.31 -6.05
C SER A 215 -32.55 12.45 -7.19
N HIS A 216 -32.88 11.88 -8.35
CA HIS A 216 -32.02 11.86 -9.55
C HIS A 216 -30.63 11.24 -9.32
N ALA A 217 -30.51 10.28 -8.41
CA ALA A 217 -29.24 9.59 -8.08
C ALA A 217 -28.13 10.54 -7.59
N LYS A 218 -28.49 11.63 -6.90
CA LYS A 218 -27.56 12.64 -6.38
C LYS A 218 -26.40 12.06 -5.56
N TYR A 219 -26.64 11.00 -4.80
CA TYR A 219 -25.62 10.34 -3.96
C TYR A 219 -25.01 9.10 -4.63
N GLY A 220 -25.28 8.93 -5.93
CA GLY A 220 -24.78 7.87 -6.78
C GLY A 220 -25.76 6.72 -6.98
N SER A 221 -25.24 5.61 -7.49
CA SER A 221 -26.01 4.39 -7.76
C SER A 221 -25.24 3.11 -7.43
N TYR A 222 -25.96 2.00 -7.28
CA TYR A 222 -25.44 0.65 -7.25
C TYR A 222 -26.25 -0.23 -8.20
N VAL A 223 -25.58 -1.06 -8.98
CA VAL A 223 -26.21 -2.09 -9.82
C VAL A 223 -25.51 -3.41 -9.55
N GLY A 224 -26.23 -4.44 -9.12
CA GLY A 224 -25.63 -5.72 -8.83
C GLY A 224 -26.50 -6.60 -7.96
N ASP A 225 -25.89 -7.61 -7.37
CA ASP A 225 -26.58 -8.58 -6.54
C ASP A 225 -26.82 -8.05 -5.11
N PHE A 226 -27.92 -8.51 -4.53
CA PHE A 226 -28.33 -8.25 -3.16
C PHE A 226 -28.64 -9.57 -2.44
N ALA A 227 -28.36 -9.63 -1.15
CA ALA A 227 -28.78 -10.71 -0.28
C ALA A 227 -29.20 -10.14 1.08
N TYR A 228 -30.37 -10.55 1.57
CA TYR A 228 -30.92 -10.10 2.86
C TYR A 228 -30.93 -8.57 3.04
N GLY A 229 -31.22 -7.83 1.96
CA GLY A 229 -31.27 -6.36 1.97
C GLY A 229 -29.92 -5.66 1.84
N ARG A 230 -28.81 -6.39 1.77
CA ARG A 230 -27.45 -5.85 1.63
C ARG A 230 -26.86 -6.15 0.27
N ARG A 231 -25.92 -5.31 -0.19
CA ARG A 231 -25.15 -5.59 -1.42
C ARG A 231 -24.28 -6.83 -1.18
N HIS A 232 -24.30 -7.74 -2.14
CA HIS A 232 -23.62 -9.04 -2.04
C HIS A 232 -23.25 -9.50 -3.45
N GLY A 233 -22.35 -10.46 -3.62
CA GLY A 233 -22.04 -11.01 -4.96
C GLY A 233 -21.34 -9.99 -5.85
N LYS A 234 -21.69 -9.92 -7.14
CA LYS A 234 -21.06 -9.00 -8.09
C LYS A 234 -21.86 -7.69 -8.19
N GLY A 235 -21.17 -6.56 -8.27
CA GLY A 235 -21.85 -5.29 -8.44
C GLY A 235 -20.95 -4.09 -8.74
N VAL A 236 -21.57 -3.05 -9.29
CA VAL A 236 -20.96 -1.77 -9.63
C VAL A 236 -21.58 -0.67 -8.78
N ARG A 237 -20.75 0.05 -8.02
CA ARG A 237 -21.15 1.25 -7.25
C ARG A 237 -20.50 2.48 -7.87
N VAL A 238 -21.31 3.46 -8.25
CA VAL A 238 -20.85 4.80 -8.66
C VAL A 238 -21.25 5.80 -7.57
N PHE A 239 -20.30 6.33 -6.82
CA PHE A 239 -20.52 7.27 -5.73
C PHE A 239 -20.78 8.69 -6.25
N GLY A 240 -21.45 9.53 -5.44
CA GLY A 240 -21.81 10.90 -5.84
C GLY A 240 -20.61 11.84 -6.10
N ASP A 241 -19.41 11.49 -5.61
CA ASP A 241 -18.16 12.21 -5.85
C ASP A 241 -17.44 11.79 -7.16
N GLY A 242 -18.00 10.80 -7.87
CA GLY A 242 -17.45 10.21 -9.09
C GLY A 242 -16.55 9.00 -8.85
N LYS A 243 -16.29 8.59 -7.60
CA LYS A 243 -15.62 7.31 -7.30
C LYS A 243 -16.46 6.17 -7.86
N ARG A 244 -15.80 5.14 -8.39
CA ARG A 244 -16.46 3.96 -8.96
C ARG A 244 -15.76 2.70 -8.46
N TYR A 245 -16.54 1.70 -8.07
CA TYR A 245 -16.05 0.37 -7.76
C TYR A 245 -16.86 -0.69 -8.49
N GLU A 246 -16.19 -1.64 -9.10
CA GLU A 246 -16.76 -2.80 -9.78
C GLU A 246 -16.05 -4.05 -9.27
N GLY A 247 -16.78 -4.99 -8.67
CA GLY A 247 -16.14 -6.20 -8.13
C GLY A 247 -17.06 -7.00 -7.24
N ASP A 248 -16.45 -7.81 -6.37
CA ASP A 248 -17.19 -8.58 -5.37
C ASP A 248 -17.62 -7.71 -4.18
N TRP A 249 -18.73 -8.11 -3.58
CA TRP A 249 -19.37 -7.51 -2.42
C TRP A 249 -19.75 -8.58 -1.43
N VAL A 250 -19.51 -8.30 -0.15
CA VAL A 250 -19.99 -9.12 0.96
C VAL A 250 -20.58 -8.18 2.00
N ASP A 251 -21.89 -8.29 2.21
CA ASP A 251 -22.59 -7.59 3.29
C ASP A 251 -22.33 -6.07 3.30
N ASP A 252 -22.55 -5.42 2.14
CA ASP A 252 -22.30 -3.99 1.90
C ASP A 252 -20.83 -3.53 1.85
N GLU A 253 -19.88 -4.43 2.08
CA GLU A 253 -18.45 -4.16 1.99
C GLU A 253 -17.88 -4.64 0.64
N MET A 254 -16.97 -3.83 0.08
CA MET A 254 -16.19 -4.23 -1.09
C MET A 254 -15.23 -5.36 -0.69
N HIS A 255 -15.24 -6.44 -1.47
CA HIS A 255 -14.51 -7.66 -1.17
C HIS A 255 -13.96 -8.31 -2.45
N GLY A 256 -13.20 -9.39 -2.34
CA GLY A 256 -12.76 -10.22 -3.46
C GLY A 256 -11.93 -9.44 -4.49
N VAL A 257 -12.11 -9.73 -5.78
CA VAL A 257 -11.36 -9.05 -6.85
C VAL A 257 -12.23 -7.95 -7.44
N GLY A 258 -11.64 -6.77 -7.63
CA GLY A 258 -12.35 -5.65 -8.21
C GLY A 258 -11.47 -4.54 -8.79
N VAL A 259 -12.15 -3.59 -9.42
CA VAL A 259 -11.60 -2.39 -10.03
C VAL A 259 -12.13 -1.20 -9.26
N MET A 260 -11.23 -0.39 -8.71
CA MET A 260 -11.53 0.87 -8.03
C MET A 260 -11.01 2.03 -8.88
N GLU A 261 -11.89 2.93 -9.28
CA GLU A 261 -11.56 4.11 -10.06
C GLU A 261 -11.91 5.37 -9.26
N THR A 262 -10.96 6.29 -9.16
CA THR A 262 -11.12 7.60 -8.52
C THR A 262 -10.55 8.67 -9.46
N LYS A 263 -10.71 9.94 -9.09
CA LYS A 263 -10.04 11.03 -9.79
C LYS A 263 -8.51 10.98 -9.69
N SER A 264 -7.97 10.28 -8.68
CA SER A 264 -6.54 10.29 -8.35
C SER A 264 -5.81 9.02 -8.77
N PHE A 265 -6.51 7.89 -8.86
CA PHE A 265 -5.91 6.60 -9.21
C PHE A 265 -6.97 5.61 -9.72
N LYS A 266 -6.48 4.58 -10.42
CA LYS A 266 -7.19 3.36 -10.75
C LYS A 266 -6.44 2.18 -10.13
N TYR A 267 -7.16 1.31 -9.44
CA TYR A 267 -6.64 0.10 -8.80
C TYR A 267 -7.38 -1.12 -9.34
N ILE A 268 -6.64 -2.20 -9.60
CA ILE A 268 -7.15 -3.50 -10.04
C ILE A 268 -6.47 -4.55 -9.15
N GLY A 269 -7.25 -5.31 -8.38
CA GLY A 269 -6.68 -6.33 -7.51
C GLY A 269 -7.65 -6.80 -6.42
N GLU A 270 -7.10 -7.44 -5.41
CA GLU A 270 -7.86 -7.93 -4.27
C GLU A 270 -8.24 -6.82 -3.28
N ILE A 271 -9.48 -6.83 -2.81
CA ILE A 271 -10.01 -5.93 -1.79
C ILE A 271 -10.58 -6.77 -0.66
N SER A 272 -10.29 -6.40 0.57
CA SER A 272 -10.86 -7.05 1.75
C SER A 272 -11.39 -5.99 2.71
N ARG A 273 -12.70 -6.04 2.98
CA ARG A 273 -13.40 -5.10 3.87
C ARG A 273 -13.16 -3.65 3.48
N GLY A 274 -13.19 -3.37 2.18
CA GLY A 274 -12.97 -2.05 1.60
C GLY A 274 -11.52 -1.55 1.54
N LEU A 275 -10.53 -2.34 1.96
CA LEU A 275 -9.11 -2.01 1.90
C LEU A 275 -8.41 -2.82 0.81
N PHE A 276 -7.42 -2.23 0.13
CA PHE A 276 -6.61 -2.98 -0.84
C PHE A 276 -5.79 -4.04 -0.10
N HIS A 277 -5.77 -5.24 -0.64
CA HIS A 277 -5.17 -6.41 -0.05
C HIS A 277 -4.60 -7.31 -1.15
N GLY A 278 -3.80 -8.31 -0.80
CA GLY A 278 -3.33 -9.32 -1.76
C GLY A 278 -2.54 -8.71 -2.91
N HIS A 279 -2.56 -9.34 -4.08
CA HIS A 279 -1.89 -8.78 -5.26
C HIS A 279 -2.77 -7.74 -5.96
N GLY A 280 -2.15 -6.68 -6.47
CA GLY A 280 -2.85 -5.70 -7.29
C GLY A 280 -1.92 -4.77 -8.06
N ALA A 281 -2.52 -4.02 -8.97
CA ALA A 281 -1.88 -2.97 -9.75
C ALA A 281 -2.63 -1.65 -9.53
N MET A 282 -1.88 -0.57 -9.37
CA MET A 282 -2.37 0.78 -9.16
C MET A 282 -1.70 1.74 -10.15
N SER A 283 -2.49 2.47 -10.93
CA SER A 283 -2.02 3.56 -11.78
C SER A 283 -2.52 4.89 -11.23
N PHE A 284 -1.65 5.87 -11.12
CA PHE A 284 -1.96 7.19 -10.56
C PHE A 284 -2.20 8.23 -11.65
N ALA A 285 -3.04 9.23 -11.35
CA ALA A 285 -3.32 10.32 -12.28
C ALA A 285 -2.08 11.18 -12.61
N ASN A 286 -1.04 11.13 -11.77
CA ASN A 286 0.23 11.83 -12.01
C ASN A 286 1.18 11.08 -12.98
N GLY A 287 0.82 9.87 -13.43
CA GLY A 287 1.60 9.02 -14.32
C GLY A 287 2.42 7.94 -13.61
N ASP A 288 2.50 7.93 -12.28
CA ASP A 288 3.17 6.87 -11.53
C ASP A 288 2.34 5.57 -11.56
N SER A 289 2.99 4.43 -11.31
CA SER A 289 2.32 3.14 -11.19
C SER A 289 2.98 2.25 -10.13
N TYR A 290 2.21 1.31 -9.60
CA TYR A 290 2.69 0.28 -8.69
C TYR A 290 2.03 -1.05 -9.01
N GLU A 291 2.81 -2.13 -9.03
CA GLU A 291 2.34 -3.50 -9.12
C GLU A 291 3.02 -4.35 -8.05
N GLY A 292 2.24 -5.03 -7.21
CA GLY A 292 2.80 -5.81 -6.11
C GLY A 292 1.77 -6.22 -5.06
N GLU A 293 2.24 -6.55 -3.87
CA GLU A 293 1.38 -6.93 -2.75
C GLU A 293 0.89 -5.72 -1.95
N PHE A 294 -0.36 -5.80 -1.49
CA PHE A 294 -1.02 -4.83 -0.64
C PHE A 294 -1.43 -5.47 0.68
N ALA A 295 -1.32 -4.71 1.77
CA ALA A 295 -1.90 -5.06 3.05
C ALA A 295 -2.51 -3.82 3.70
N ARG A 296 -3.83 -3.85 3.92
CA ARG A 296 -4.59 -2.74 4.51
C ARG A 296 -4.34 -1.42 3.77
N SER A 297 -4.37 -1.47 2.45
CA SER A 297 -4.10 -0.35 1.53
C SER A 297 -2.67 0.20 1.50
N HIS A 298 -1.71 -0.45 2.16
CA HIS A 298 -0.29 -0.13 2.04
C HIS A 298 0.43 -1.11 1.12
N TYR A 299 1.46 -0.65 0.41
CA TYR A 299 2.37 -1.56 -0.29
C TYR A 299 3.12 -2.41 0.73
N LYS A 300 3.24 -3.70 0.45
CA LYS A 300 3.91 -4.67 1.29
C LYS A 300 4.63 -5.67 0.39
N GLY A 301 5.64 -6.37 0.92
CA GLY A 301 6.25 -7.49 0.22
C GLY A 301 6.92 -7.04 -1.07
N ARG A 302 7.00 -7.91 -2.07
CA ARG A 302 7.64 -7.56 -3.33
C ARG A 302 6.71 -6.73 -4.21
N GLY A 303 7.27 -5.71 -4.84
CA GLY A 303 6.55 -4.93 -5.84
C GLY A 303 7.49 -4.11 -6.71
N ARG A 304 6.91 -3.60 -7.80
CA ARG A 304 7.53 -2.69 -8.74
C ARG A 304 6.77 -1.38 -8.73
N PHE A 305 7.47 -0.30 -8.43
CA PHE A 305 6.96 1.06 -8.53
C PHE A 305 7.61 1.75 -9.74
N GLU A 306 6.81 2.20 -10.70
CA GLU A 306 7.29 2.98 -11.83
C GLU A 306 6.94 4.45 -11.62
N TYR A 307 7.93 5.31 -11.82
CA TYR A 307 7.80 6.74 -11.69
C TYR A 307 7.48 7.35 -13.04
N ARG A 308 6.67 8.41 -13.07
CA ARG A 308 6.33 9.15 -14.29
C ARG A 308 7.53 9.69 -15.07
N ASP A 309 8.70 9.81 -14.42
CA ASP A 309 9.94 10.27 -15.04
C ASP A 309 10.67 9.16 -15.82
N GLY A 310 10.12 7.94 -15.85
CA GLY A 310 10.69 6.77 -16.52
C GLY A 310 11.59 5.93 -15.62
N GLY A 311 11.91 6.39 -14.41
CA GLY A 311 12.60 5.57 -13.43
C GLY A 311 11.70 4.49 -12.82
N TYR A 312 12.28 3.48 -12.18
CA TYR A 312 11.52 2.51 -11.40
C TYR A 312 12.27 2.05 -10.15
N TYR A 313 11.54 1.44 -9.23
CA TYR A 313 12.06 0.62 -8.13
C TYR A 313 11.42 -0.76 -8.20
N ASN A 314 12.22 -1.82 -8.03
CA ASN A 314 11.77 -3.20 -7.95
C ASN A 314 12.41 -3.86 -6.73
N GLY A 315 11.61 -4.18 -5.71
CA GLY A 315 12.13 -4.68 -4.44
C GLY A 315 11.06 -4.85 -3.37
N ASP A 316 11.51 -4.95 -2.12
CA ASP A 316 10.62 -5.14 -0.98
C ASP A 316 10.02 -3.82 -0.47
N PHE A 317 8.79 -3.90 0.03
CA PHE A 317 8.05 -2.79 0.62
C PHE A 317 7.54 -3.14 2.01
N VAL A 318 7.59 -2.17 2.92
CA VAL A 318 6.95 -2.24 4.24
C VAL A 318 6.20 -0.93 4.46
N ALA A 319 4.89 -1.03 4.71
CA ALA A 319 4.02 0.13 4.97
C ALA A 319 4.15 1.25 3.90
N SER A 320 4.17 0.85 2.63
CA SER A 320 4.36 1.74 1.46
C SER A 320 5.74 2.39 1.30
N GLN A 321 6.73 1.99 2.11
CA GLN A 321 8.12 2.46 2.00
C GLN A 321 9.00 1.36 1.40
N ARG A 322 10.00 1.74 0.60
CA ARG A 322 11.04 0.82 0.13
C ARG A 322 11.80 0.29 1.34
N HIS A 323 11.98 -1.02 1.40
CA HIS A 323 12.62 -1.72 2.49
C HIS A 323 13.33 -2.96 1.96
N GLY A 324 14.08 -3.69 2.79
CA GLY A 324 14.67 -4.97 2.38
C GLY A 324 15.60 -4.81 1.18
N HIS A 325 15.59 -5.74 0.24
CA HIS A 325 16.45 -5.66 -0.96
C HIS A 325 15.68 -5.09 -2.15
N GLY A 326 16.32 -4.24 -2.96
CA GLY A 326 15.69 -3.76 -4.18
C GLY A 326 16.59 -2.97 -5.11
N VAL A 327 16.20 -2.95 -6.38
CA VAL A 327 16.87 -2.23 -7.46
C VAL A 327 16.10 -0.95 -7.79
N ARG A 328 16.75 0.21 -7.69
CA ARG A 328 16.25 1.51 -8.16
C ARG A 328 17.01 1.91 -9.42
N VAL A 329 16.30 2.21 -10.50
CA VAL A 329 16.87 2.83 -11.71
C VAL A 329 16.27 4.22 -11.87
N PHE A 330 17.09 5.25 -11.76
CA PHE A 330 16.69 6.65 -11.86
C PHE A 330 16.47 7.06 -13.32
N SER A 331 15.72 8.14 -13.55
CA SER A 331 15.40 8.65 -14.89
C SER A 331 16.62 9.13 -15.69
N ASN A 332 17.71 9.49 -14.99
CA ASN A 332 19.00 9.82 -15.60
C ASN A 332 19.85 8.58 -15.97
N GLY A 333 19.36 7.36 -15.69
CA GLY A 333 20.07 6.11 -15.95
C GLY A 333 20.99 5.64 -14.82
N ASP A 334 21.15 6.42 -13.74
CA ASP A 334 21.83 5.94 -12.54
C ASP A 334 21.06 4.77 -11.93
N SER A 335 21.74 3.89 -11.20
CA SER A 335 21.09 2.75 -10.55
C SER A 335 21.68 2.46 -9.18
N TYR A 336 20.84 1.90 -8.31
CA TYR A 336 21.22 1.35 -7.01
C TYR A 336 20.64 -0.04 -6.87
N ASP A 337 21.48 -1.04 -6.63
CA ASP A 337 21.11 -2.41 -6.31
C ASP A 337 21.61 -2.73 -4.90
N GLY A 338 20.71 -2.85 -3.93
CA GLY A 338 21.11 -3.10 -2.55
C GLY A 338 19.98 -3.03 -1.55
N THR A 339 20.35 -2.90 -0.28
CA THR A 339 19.40 -2.87 0.84
C THR A 339 18.81 -1.48 1.11
N TRP A 340 17.56 -1.46 1.57
CA TRP A 340 16.77 -0.26 1.83
C TRP A 340 16.17 -0.31 3.23
N ASP A 341 16.13 0.85 3.89
CA ASP A 341 15.43 1.04 5.14
C ASP A 341 14.66 2.37 5.12
N ALA A 342 13.33 2.29 5.21
CA ALA A 342 12.41 3.43 5.22
C ALA A 342 12.74 4.44 4.10
N ASP A 343 12.71 3.96 2.84
CA ASP A 343 13.00 4.72 1.62
C ASP A 343 14.45 5.19 1.43
N ARG A 344 15.37 4.86 2.34
CA ARG A 344 16.79 5.22 2.27
C ARG A 344 17.66 4.02 1.92
N MET A 345 18.70 4.25 1.11
CA MET A 345 19.76 3.27 0.88
C MET A 345 20.41 2.92 2.23
N HIS A 346 20.58 1.63 2.50
CA HIS A 346 21.10 1.14 3.77
C HIS A 346 21.88 -0.16 3.56
N GLY A 347 22.67 -0.60 4.53
CA GLY A 347 23.42 -1.86 4.44
C GLY A 347 24.35 -1.90 3.21
N ARG A 348 24.52 -3.06 2.58
CA ARG A 348 25.40 -3.19 1.42
C ARG A 348 24.65 -2.93 0.12
N GLY A 349 25.29 -2.23 -0.81
CA GLY A 349 24.72 -2.02 -2.14
C GLY A 349 25.73 -1.53 -3.17
N VAL A 350 25.34 -1.67 -4.44
CA VAL A 350 26.08 -1.21 -5.61
C VAL A 350 25.34 -0.02 -6.22
N TYR A 351 25.97 1.16 -6.22
CA TYR A 351 25.48 2.36 -6.88
C TYR A 351 26.30 2.64 -8.13
N GLN A 352 25.65 2.67 -9.27
CA GLN A 352 26.24 3.01 -10.55
C GLN A 352 25.75 4.40 -10.99
N ARG A 353 26.69 5.28 -11.31
CA ARG A 353 26.41 6.65 -11.75
C ARG A 353 27.14 6.97 -13.05
N ARG A 354 26.45 7.62 -13.98
CA ARG A 354 27.09 8.21 -15.17
C ARG A 354 27.53 9.64 -14.87
N LEU A 355 28.77 9.96 -15.24
CA LEU A 355 29.39 11.27 -15.10
C LEU A 355 29.71 11.81 -16.50
N GLU A 356 29.22 13.01 -16.80
CA GLU A 356 29.59 13.76 -17.99
C GLU A 356 30.80 14.64 -17.64
N LEU A 357 31.92 14.44 -18.33
CA LEU A 357 33.17 15.18 -18.11
C LEU A 357 33.52 16.00 -19.36
N PRO A 358 34.25 17.12 -19.25
CA PRO A 358 34.66 17.91 -20.42
C PRO A 358 35.43 17.11 -21.49
N SER A 359 36.12 16.05 -21.07
CA SER A 359 36.98 15.19 -21.91
C SER A 359 36.34 13.85 -22.31
N GLY A 360 35.11 13.56 -21.89
CA GLY A 360 34.46 12.27 -22.15
C GLY A 360 33.36 11.92 -21.15
N THR A 361 33.05 10.63 -21.02
CA THR A 361 32.09 10.14 -20.03
C THR A 361 32.79 9.20 -19.06
N ALA A 362 32.36 9.15 -17.81
CA ALA A 362 32.82 8.16 -16.84
C ALA A 362 31.65 7.43 -16.21
N THR A 363 31.85 6.14 -15.91
CA THR A 363 30.94 5.38 -15.07
C THR A 363 31.60 5.18 -13.71
N MET A 364 30.98 5.71 -12.66
CA MET A 364 31.33 5.41 -11.29
C MET A 364 30.53 4.21 -10.81
N ILE A 365 31.21 3.26 -10.18
CA ILE A 365 30.60 2.12 -9.49
C ILE A 365 31.08 2.19 -8.04
N TYR A 366 30.16 2.41 -7.12
CA TYR A 366 30.37 2.28 -5.68
C TYR A 366 29.78 0.94 -5.23
N ASP A 367 30.60 0.03 -4.73
CA ASP A 367 30.16 -1.21 -4.06
C ASP A 367 30.60 -1.14 -2.60
N GLY A 368 29.65 -0.92 -1.68
CA GLY A 368 29.99 -0.73 -0.28
C GLY A 368 28.82 -0.52 0.65
N ASP A 369 29.13 -0.07 1.87
CA ASP A 369 28.16 0.11 2.94
C ASP A 369 27.44 1.47 2.88
N TYR A 370 26.18 1.46 3.29
CA TYR A 370 25.30 2.62 3.37
C TYR A 370 24.70 2.72 4.77
N ASN A 371 24.66 3.93 5.32
CA ASN A 371 23.95 4.23 6.55
C ASN A 371 23.11 5.51 6.38
N LEU A 372 21.80 5.41 6.65
CA LEU A 372 20.84 6.51 6.48
C LEU A 372 20.93 7.21 5.11
N GLY A 373 21.19 6.45 4.04
CA GLY A 373 21.35 6.98 2.67
C GLY A 373 22.75 7.45 2.31
N PHE A 374 23.71 7.45 3.25
CA PHE A 374 25.08 7.89 3.00
C PHE A 374 26.04 6.72 2.82
N GLN A 375 26.84 6.79 1.76
CA GLN A 375 28.00 5.91 1.53
C GLN A 375 28.98 6.02 2.69
N THR A 376 29.35 4.91 3.30
CA THR A 376 30.19 4.87 4.51
C THR A 376 30.90 3.52 4.61
N GLY A 377 31.73 3.31 5.63
CA GLY A 377 32.26 1.98 5.94
C GLY A 377 33.25 1.49 4.89
N GLN A 378 33.29 0.18 4.64
CA GLN A 378 34.18 -0.40 3.63
C GLN A 378 33.51 -0.33 2.26
N ALA A 379 34.28 0.07 1.23
CA ALA A 379 33.79 0.10 -0.13
C ALA A 379 34.91 -0.10 -1.16
N SER A 380 34.48 -0.49 -2.36
CA SER A 380 35.23 -0.39 -3.59
C SER A 380 34.59 0.68 -4.47
N ILE A 381 35.34 1.73 -4.82
CA ILE A 381 34.88 2.77 -5.74
C ILE A 381 35.70 2.68 -7.02
N SER A 382 35.05 2.31 -8.12
CA SER A 382 35.67 2.15 -9.43
C SER A 382 35.17 3.22 -10.39
N TYR A 383 36.07 3.78 -11.18
CA TYR A 383 35.74 4.83 -12.13
C TYR A 383 36.30 4.47 -13.50
N ALA A 384 35.42 4.02 -14.39
CA ALA A 384 35.76 3.66 -15.75
C ALA A 384 35.57 4.88 -16.67
N PHE A 385 36.67 5.48 -17.12
CA PHE A 385 36.64 6.63 -18.02
C PHE A 385 36.63 6.21 -19.49
N MET A 386 35.76 6.84 -20.28
CA MET A 386 35.64 6.70 -21.72
C MET A 386 35.86 8.06 -22.39
N PRO A 387 36.99 8.29 -23.09
CA PRO A 387 37.26 9.57 -23.74
C PRO A 387 36.29 9.85 -24.89
N ALA A 388 36.00 11.14 -25.11
CA ALA A 388 35.11 11.58 -26.19
C ALA A 388 35.66 11.28 -27.60
N ASP A 389 36.97 11.39 -27.77
CA ASP A 389 37.66 11.04 -29.01
C ASP A 389 38.09 9.57 -29.01
N GLN A 390 37.37 8.74 -29.77
CA GLN A 390 37.72 7.33 -29.95
C GLN A 390 38.96 7.13 -30.84
N SER A 391 39.30 8.13 -31.68
CA SER A 391 40.45 8.13 -32.60
C SER A 391 41.77 8.52 -31.94
N ALA A 392 41.73 9.00 -30.68
CA ALA A 392 42.90 9.14 -29.82
C ALA A 392 43.48 7.76 -29.46
N GLN A 393 44.01 7.07 -30.47
CA GLN A 393 44.88 5.94 -30.35
C GLN A 393 46.15 6.40 -29.60
N TYR A 394 46.29 5.92 -28.37
CA TYR A 394 47.58 5.80 -27.67
C TYR A 394 48.37 7.06 -27.32
N GLU A 395 47.79 8.25 -27.31
CA GLU A 395 48.54 9.40 -26.78
C GLU A 395 48.36 9.55 -25.27
N TRP A 396 49.36 9.01 -24.55
CA TRP A 396 49.71 9.23 -23.14
C TRP A 396 49.98 10.72 -22.81
N LYS A 397 49.19 11.66 -23.34
CA LYS A 397 49.47 13.10 -23.29
C LYS A 397 48.56 13.91 -22.37
N VAL A 398 47.52 13.30 -21.80
CA VAL A 398 46.59 13.99 -20.90
C VAL A 398 46.59 13.28 -19.55
N GLU A 399 47.10 13.97 -18.52
CA GLU A 399 46.90 13.57 -17.13
C GLU A 399 45.52 14.03 -16.67
N TYR A 400 44.88 13.19 -15.85
CA TYR A 400 43.61 13.51 -15.24
C TYR A 400 43.64 13.17 -13.75
N GLU A 401 42.99 14.01 -12.97
CA GLU A 401 42.81 13.83 -11.55
C GLU A 401 41.54 13.03 -11.30
N PHE A 402 41.64 11.92 -10.57
CA PHE A 402 40.46 11.10 -10.33
C PHE A 402 40.40 10.52 -8.90
N PRO A 403 39.30 10.73 -8.14
CA PRO A 403 38.23 11.69 -8.42
C PRO A 403 38.77 13.13 -8.40
N GLU A 404 38.05 14.06 -9.01
CA GLU A 404 38.42 15.48 -9.00
C GLU A 404 38.66 15.98 -7.57
N GLY A 405 39.75 16.71 -7.34
CA GLY A 405 40.18 17.19 -6.03
C GLY A 405 40.93 16.17 -5.14
N SER A 406 41.09 14.92 -5.60
CA SER A 406 41.84 13.87 -4.87
C SER A 406 43.35 14.09 -4.84
N GLY A 407 43.91 14.93 -5.71
CA GLY A 407 45.34 15.10 -5.97
C GLY A 407 46.02 13.89 -6.64
N CYS A 408 45.25 12.89 -7.05
CA CYS A 408 45.76 11.64 -7.62
C CYS A 408 45.71 11.71 -9.15
N TRP A 409 46.79 12.24 -9.72
CA TRP A 409 46.95 12.41 -11.17
C TRP A 409 47.54 11.17 -11.83
N HIS A 410 46.94 10.75 -12.93
CA HIS A 410 47.42 9.63 -13.73
C HIS A 410 47.06 9.78 -15.21
N CYS A 411 47.64 8.92 -16.03
CA CYS A 411 47.42 8.89 -17.47
C CYS A 411 46.92 7.49 -17.89
N GLY A 412 46.44 7.36 -19.12
CA GLY A 412 46.00 6.08 -19.70
C GLY A 412 44.48 5.88 -19.70
N ARG A 413 43.99 4.93 -20.52
CA ARG A 413 42.58 4.51 -20.54
C ARG A 413 42.39 3.36 -19.54
N GLY A 414 41.26 3.33 -18.84
CA GLY A 414 40.90 2.22 -17.95
C GLY A 414 40.16 2.69 -16.70
N ALA A 415 40.13 1.84 -15.68
CA ALA A 415 39.41 2.10 -14.44
C ALA A 415 40.35 2.41 -13.28
N SER A 416 40.13 3.54 -12.60
CA SER A 416 40.75 3.82 -11.30
C SER A 416 39.91 3.19 -10.21
N THR A 417 40.52 2.44 -9.30
CA THR A 417 39.80 1.70 -8.26
C THR A 417 40.35 2.04 -6.89
N TYR A 418 39.51 2.60 -6.03
CA TYR A 418 39.76 2.73 -4.61
C TYR A 418 39.15 1.53 -3.87
N LYS A 419 39.89 0.94 -2.94
CA LYS A 419 39.39 -0.07 -1.99
C LYS A 419 39.79 0.34 -0.58
N GLY A 420 38.81 0.53 0.29
CA GLY A 420 39.06 0.88 1.68
C GLY A 420 37.89 1.54 2.35
N SER A 421 38.20 2.25 3.44
CA SER A 421 37.21 2.98 4.21
C SER A 421 36.71 4.23 3.48
N VAL A 422 35.43 4.55 3.64
CA VAL A 422 34.77 5.68 3.00
C VAL A 422 33.91 6.41 4.01
N LEU A 423 33.84 7.74 3.89
CA LEU A 423 32.92 8.58 4.64
C LEU A 423 32.22 9.54 3.69
N ARG A 424 30.89 9.41 3.58
CA ARG A 424 30.04 10.19 2.65
C ARG A 424 30.51 10.12 1.20
N GLY A 425 30.94 8.94 0.76
CA GLY A 425 31.41 8.69 -0.61
C GLY A 425 32.84 9.15 -0.89
N ILE A 426 33.54 9.71 0.11
CA ILE A 426 34.90 10.22 -0.01
C ILE A 426 35.87 9.27 0.70
N PHE A 427 37.03 9.02 0.09
CA PHE A 427 38.09 8.17 0.68
C PHE A 427 38.45 8.67 2.08
N HIS A 428 38.42 7.77 3.05
CA HIS A 428 38.64 8.10 4.45
C HIS A 428 39.21 6.91 5.23
N GLY A 429 40.06 7.10 6.24
CA GLY A 429 40.70 5.98 6.93
C GLY A 429 41.64 5.19 6.01
N HIS A 430 41.89 3.91 6.30
CA HIS A 430 42.82 3.13 5.49
C HIS A 430 42.24 2.69 4.14
N GLY A 431 43.04 2.80 3.09
CA GLY A 431 42.68 2.27 1.77
C GLY A 431 43.80 2.35 0.73
N GLU A 432 43.51 1.77 -0.42
CA GLU A 432 44.36 1.73 -1.61
C GLU A 432 43.62 2.31 -2.80
N LEU A 433 44.24 3.27 -3.49
CA LEU A 433 43.83 3.73 -4.82
C LEU A 433 44.79 3.17 -5.86
N LEU A 434 44.25 2.54 -6.90
CA LEU A 434 44.98 2.06 -8.07
C LEU A 434 44.51 2.83 -9.29
N SER A 435 45.44 3.37 -10.08
CA SER A 435 45.15 3.97 -11.38
C SER A 435 45.27 2.96 -12.53
N PRO A 436 44.76 3.26 -13.73
CA PRO A 436 44.84 2.40 -14.91
C PRO A 436 46.27 2.14 -15.40
N ASP A 437 47.19 3.08 -15.20
CA ASP A 437 48.62 2.92 -15.49
C ASP A 437 49.39 2.16 -14.37
N GLY A 438 48.68 1.68 -13.35
CA GLY A 438 49.22 0.85 -12.26
C GLY A 438 49.88 1.63 -11.13
N LYS A 439 49.84 2.97 -11.12
CA LYS A 439 50.26 3.74 -9.95
C LYS A 439 49.35 3.39 -8.77
N ALA A 440 49.94 3.38 -7.59
CA ALA A 440 49.25 3.01 -6.36
C ALA A 440 49.46 4.08 -5.29
N TRP A 441 48.41 4.37 -4.54
CA TRP A 441 48.46 5.17 -3.32
C TRP A 441 47.84 4.35 -2.19
N ARG A 442 48.62 4.07 -1.15
CA ARG A 442 48.20 3.23 -0.01
C ARG A 442 48.46 3.97 1.29
N GLY A 443 47.54 3.90 2.24
CA GLY A 443 47.75 4.50 3.56
C GLY A 443 46.47 5.03 4.16
N GLU A 444 46.61 5.99 5.07
CA GLU A 444 45.47 6.69 5.67
C GLU A 444 44.98 7.84 4.77
N TRP A 445 43.67 7.99 4.66
CA TRP A 445 42.99 8.98 3.85
C TRP A 445 42.15 9.90 4.73
N VAL A 446 42.22 11.20 4.48
CA VAL A 446 41.36 12.20 5.12
C VAL A 446 40.81 13.11 4.02
N GLN A 447 39.47 13.10 3.88
CA GLN A 447 38.76 13.90 2.87
C GLN A 447 39.32 13.71 1.44
N GLY A 448 39.56 12.45 1.05
CA GLY A 448 39.99 12.14 -0.32
C GLY A 448 41.48 12.33 -0.57
N LYS A 449 42.27 12.68 0.45
CA LYS A 449 43.71 12.91 0.34
C LYS A 449 44.49 12.00 1.29
N LEU A 450 45.62 11.50 0.82
CA LEU A 450 46.56 10.72 1.63
C LEU A 450 47.10 11.60 2.76
N HIS A 451 47.08 11.06 3.98
CA HIS A 451 47.49 11.72 5.21
C HIS A 451 48.17 10.68 6.11
N GLY A 452 48.98 11.11 7.08
CA GLY A 452 49.67 10.18 7.98
C GLY A 452 50.67 9.30 7.21
N HIS A 453 50.89 8.07 7.69
CA HIS A 453 51.83 7.16 7.04
C HIS A 453 51.21 6.48 5.81
N GLY A 454 51.93 6.47 4.70
CA GLY A 454 51.48 5.84 3.46
C GLY A 454 52.60 5.52 2.48
N GLU A 455 52.19 5.04 1.32
CA GLU A 455 53.03 4.66 0.21
C GLU A 455 52.45 5.23 -1.09
N ARG A 456 53.33 5.71 -1.97
CA ARG A 456 53.00 6.07 -3.35
C ARG A 456 53.95 5.38 -4.31
N VAL A 457 53.40 4.59 -5.23
CA VAL A 457 54.10 3.92 -6.32
C VAL A 457 53.87 4.70 -7.60
N TYR A 458 54.95 5.17 -8.23
CA TYR A 458 54.91 6.01 -9.42
C TYR A 458 55.20 5.23 -10.72
N LEU A 459 56.06 4.21 -10.63
CA LEU A 459 56.49 3.39 -11.76
C LEU A 459 56.36 1.91 -11.41
N PRO A 460 55.16 1.31 -11.47
CA PRO A 460 54.91 -0.04 -10.97
C PRO A 460 55.79 -1.11 -11.62
N LEU A 461 56.00 -1.02 -12.95
CA LEU A 461 56.84 -1.96 -13.71
C LEU A 461 58.34 -1.86 -13.38
N ALA A 462 58.80 -0.74 -12.82
CA ALA A 462 60.20 -0.55 -12.44
C ALA A 462 60.46 -0.95 -10.98
N VAL A 463 59.48 -0.74 -10.09
CA VAL A 463 59.67 -0.92 -8.64
C VAL A 463 60.01 -2.35 -8.26
N GLU A 464 59.38 -3.37 -8.86
CA GLU A 464 59.68 -4.77 -8.54
C GLU A 464 61.11 -5.14 -8.94
N THR A 465 61.52 -4.79 -10.16
CA THR A 465 62.89 -4.99 -10.65
C THR A 465 63.93 -4.29 -9.78
N ILE A 466 63.66 -3.03 -9.37
CA ILE A 466 64.59 -2.27 -8.53
C ILE A 466 64.71 -2.88 -7.13
N ILE A 467 63.61 -3.32 -6.53
CA ILE A 467 63.63 -3.95 -5.20
C ILE A 467 64.42 -5.27 -5.25
N ASP A 468 64.25 -6.07 -6.30
CA ASP A 468 65.01 -7.31 -6.48
C ASP A 468 66.52 -7.02 -6.61
N LEU A 469 66.90 -6.02 -7.42
CA LEU A 469 68.29 -5.56 -7.53
C LEU A 469 68.88 -5.10 -6.20
N GLN A 470 68.11 -4.42 -5.35
CA GLN A 470 68.57 -3.99 -4.02
C GLN A 470 68.83 -5.14 -3.04
N GLN A 471 68.26 -6.33 -3.27
CA GLN A 471 68.46 -7.51 -2.43
C GLN A 471 69.67 -8.37 -2.84
N ARG A 472 70.22 -8.14 -4.04
CA ARG A 472 71.37 -8.89 -4.58
C ARG A 472 72.70 -8.34 -4.04
N PRO A 473 73.72 -9.20 -3.81
CA PRO A 473 75.05 -8.74 -3.39
C PRO A 473 75.74 -7.93 -4.50
N PRO A 474 76.51 -6.88 -4.16
CA PRO A 474 77.17 -6.03 -5.15
C PRO A 474 78.16 -6.83 -6.01
N GLY A 475 77.95 -6.82 -7.34
CA GLY A 475 78.75 -7.57 -8.30
C GLY A 475 78.78 -6.92 -9.70
N PRO A 476 79.64 -7.40 -10.62
CA PRO A 476 79.79 -6.84 -11.97
C PRO A 476 78.51 -6.93 -12.81
N GLU A 477 77.67 -7.93 -12.58
CA GLU A 477 76.39 -8.13 -13.28
C GLU A 477 75.38 -7.00 -13.03
N ILE A 478 75.37 -6.42 -11.81
CA ILE A 478 74.48 -5.30 -11.45
C ILE A 478 74.88 -4.02 -12.21
N ARG A 479 76.15 -3.86 -12.61
CA ARG A 479 76.61 -2.68 -13.38
C ARG A 479 76.01 -2.66 -14.78
N GLU A 480 75.91 -3.81 -15.44
CA GLU A 480 75.34 -3.91 -16.79
C GLU A 480 73.82 -3.67 -16.78
N GLU A 481 73.12 -4.19 -15.76
CA GLU A 481 71.67 -3.99 -15.58
C GLU A 481 71.32 -2.56 -15.11
N GLN A 482 72.19 -1.91 -14.31
CA GLN A 482 72.00 -0.51 -13.89
C GLN A 482 72.00 0.47 -15.08
N HIS A 483 72.79 0.21 -16.14
CA HIS A 483 72.79 1.03 -17.35
C HIS A 483 71.47 0.99 -18.13
N GLN A 484 70.60 0.00 -17.85
CA GLN A 484 69.26 -0.11 -18.43
C GLN A 484 68.19 0.64 -17.62
N LEU A 485 68.52 1.11 -16.40
CA LEU A 485 67.60 1.85 -15.54
C LEU A 485 67.51 3.33 -15.95
N GLY A 486 66.30 3.88 -15.85
CA GLY A 486 66.05 5.30 -16.13
C GLY A 486 66.72 6.24 -15.12
N LEU A 487 66.96 7.49 -15.55
CA LEU A 487 67.64 8.50 -14.73
C LEU A 487 66.64 9.34 -13.92
N TYR A 488 66.85 9.41 -12.60
CA TYR A 488 66.30 10.41 -11.67
C TYR A 488 64.76 10.54 -11.56
N ARG A 489 63.97 9.61 -12.08
CA ARG A 489 62.52 9.55 -11.81
C ARG A 489 62.26 8.86 -10.48
N ILE A 490 61.25 9.32 -9.74
CA ILE A 490 60.82 8.68 -8.50
C ILE A 490 60.06 7.40 -8.87
N ALA A 491 60.49 6.26 -8.34
CA ALA A 491 59.82 4.97 -8.53
C ALA A 491 58.79 4.72 -7.41
N ARG A 492 59.17 4.99 -6.16
CA ARG A 492 58.34 4.76 -4.96
C ARG A 492 58.67 5.76 -3.85
N TYR A 493 57.68 6.15 -3.07
CA TYR A 493 57.86 6.84 -1.80
C TYR A 493 57.07 6.12 -0.70
N GLU A 494 57.65 6.00 0.48
CA GLU A 494 57.01 5.46 1.69
C GLU A 494 57.35 6.36 2.87
N GLY A 495 56.34 6.86 3.58
CA GLY A 495 56.55 7.80 4.68
C GLY A 495 55.31 8.61 5.01
N GLU A 496 55.53 9.74 5.69
CA GLU A 496 54.46 10.61 6.16
C GLU A 496 53.94 11.57 5.06
N PHE A 497 52.63 11.80 5.08
CA PHE A 497 51.89 12.64 4.15
C PHE A 497 51.00 13.62 4.91
N VAL A 498 50.86 14.84 4.36
CA VAL A 498 49.85 15.81 4.74
C VAL A 498 49.16 16.28 3.46
N HIS A 499 47.90 15.88 3.27
CA HIS A 499 47.08 16.26 2.10
C HIS A 499 47.76 15.93 0.75
N ASN A 500 48.21 14.69 0.58
CA ASN A 500 49.00 14.17 -0.56
C ASN A 500 50.44 14.68 -0.66
N SER A 501 50.84 15.69 0.10
CA SER A 501 52.21 16.19 0.12
C SER A 501 53.05 15.37 1.07
N ARG A 502 54.20 14.87 0.59
CA ARG A 502 55.20 14.19 1.45
C ARG A 502 55.66 15.18 2.52
N HIS A 503 55.47 14.83 3.78
CA HIS A 503 55.74 15.74 4.89
C HIS A 503 56.06 14.92 6.12
N GLY A 504 57.24 15.11 6.69
CA GLY A 504 57.76 14.27 7.78
C GLY A 504 58.75 13.22 7.29
N ALA A 505 58.94 12.17 8.09
CA ALA A 505 59.94 11.14 7.81
C ALA A 505 59.52 10.24 6.63
N GLY A 506 60.45 9.91 5.74
CA GLY A 506 60.17 8.99 4.64
C GLY A 506 61.39 8.49 3.87
N LYS A 507 61.12 7.56 2.96
CA LYS A 507 62.05 6.90 2.04
C LYS A 507 61.57 7.11 0.62
N MET A 508 62.44 7.58 -0.26
CA MET A 508 62.16 7.84 -1.66
C MET A 508 63.13 7.04 -2.52
N LEU A 509 62.59 6.09 -3.29
CA LEU A 509 63.30 5.23 -4.21
C LEU A 509 63.25 5.83 -5.62
N PHE A 510 64.40 5.90 -6.28
CA PHE A 510 64.53 6.35 -7.65
C PHE A 510 64.63 5.17 -8.63
N GLU A 511 64.32 5.44 -9.88
CA GLU A 511 64.34 4.46 -10.98
C GLU A 511 65.75 3.86 -11.20
N ASN A 512 66.81 4.63 -10.92
CA ASN A 512 68.20 4.18 -10.99
C ASN A 512 68.64 3.31 -9.80
N GLY A 513 67.72 3.00 -8.88
CA GLY A 513 67.94 2.19 -7.68
C GLY A 513 68.46 2.95 -6.46
N ASP A 514 68.78 4.23 -6.61
CA ASP A 514 69.21 5.06 -5.48
C ASP A 514 68.04 5.35 -4.54
N MET A 515 68.33 5.57 -3.26
CA MET A 515 67.32 5.83 -2.24
C MET A 515 67.70 7.01 -1.35
N LEU A 516 66.76 7.94 -1.18
CA LEU A 516 66.83 9.02 -0.19
C LEU A 516 66.00 8.66 1.04
N THR A 517 66.58 8.73 2.23
CA THR A 517 65.88 8.53 3.52
C THR A 517 66.09 9.75 4.42
N GLY A 518 65.02 10.36 4.89
CA GLY A 518 65.11 11.54 5.76
C GLY A 518 63.79 12.28 5.88
N ASN A 519 63.87 13.56 6.26
CA ASN A 519 62.69 14.41 6.46
C ASN A 519 62.28 15.13 5.18
N PHE A 520 60.97 15.33 5.01
CA PHE A 520 60.37 16.02 3.88
C PHE A 520 59.48 17.16 4.40
N VAL A 521 59.50 18.31 3.73
CA VAL A 521 58.62 19.45 4.02
C VAL A 521 58.02 19.90 2.70
N GLU A 522 56.68 19.94 2.66
CA GLU A 522 55.90 20.34 1.47
C GLU A 522 56.27 19.59 0.19
N GLY A 523 56.55 18.30 0.31
CA GLY A 523 56.90 17.45 -0.81
C GLY A 523 58.40 17.39 -1.12
N PHE A 524 59.23 18.20 -0.47
CA PHE A 524 60.65 18.32 -0.77
C PHE A 524 61.54 17.81 0.36
N ALA A 525 62.64 17.14 0.02
CA ALA A 525 63.66 16.76 0.99
C ALA A 525 64.18 18.00 1.75
N HIS A 526 64.27 17.92 3.08
CA HIS A 526 64.65 19.03 3.94
C HIS A 526 65.44 18.54 5.16
N GLY A 527 66.46 19.30 5.58
CA GLY A 527 67.32 18.92 6.69
C GLY A 527 68.41 17.94 6.25
N VAL A 528 68.87 17.08 7.16
CA VAL A 528 69.88 16.06 6.85
C VAL A 528 69.19 14.82 6.31
N VAL A 529 69.64 14.36 5.13
CA VAL A 529 69.05 13.23 4.41
C VAL A 529 70.15 12.25 4.03
N LYS A 530 69.88 10.96 4.23
CA LYS A 530 70.74 9.85 3.86
C LYS A 530 70.49 9.46 2.40
N TYR A 531 71.55 9.42 1.61
CA TYR A 531 71.56 9.00 0.21
C TYR A 531 72.24 7.63 0.12
N ARG A 532 71.47 6.60 -0.22
CA ARG A 532 71.97 5.25 -0.52
C ARG A 532 72.10 5.09 -2.02
N PHE A 533 73.31 4.87 -2.49
CA PHE A 533 73.57 4.58 -3.90
C PHE A 533 73.43 3.08 -4.14
N LEU A 534 72.89 2.67 -5.29
CA LEU A 534 72.76 1.25 -5.63
C LEU A 534 74.13 0.54 -5.67
N LEU A 535 75.16 1.21 -6.20
CA LEU A 535 76.51 0.67 -6.40
C LEU A 535 77.60 1.45 -5.65
N GLY A 536 77.25 2.18 -4.58
CA GLY A 536 78.18 3.02 -3.83
C GLY A 536 77.91 3.04 -2.33
N SER A 537 78.80 3.67 -1.57
CA SER A 537 78.63 3.84 -0.13
C SER A 537 77.52 4.84 0.17
N ASP A 538 76.71 4.57 1.21
CA ASP A 538 75.77 5.54 1.78
C ASP A 538 76.50 6.86 2.09
N ARG A 539 75.87 8.00 1.81
CA ARG A 539 76.36 9.36 2.11
C ARG A 539 75.26 10.20 2.75
N PHE A 540 75.63 11.29 3.42
CA PHE A 540 74.65 12.22 4.00
C PHE A 540 74.80 13.62 3.39
N ALA A 541 73.67 14.29 3.15
CA ALA A 541 73.66 15.64 2.62
C ALA A 541 72.63 16.52 3.31
N LYS A 542 72.94 17.81 3.42
CA LYS A 542 71.99 18.82 3.90
C LYS A 542 71.17 19.36 2.73
N TYR A 543 69.86 19.22 2.83
CA TYR A 543 68.87 19.72 1.89
C TYR A 543 68.10 20.91 2.46
N SER A 544 67.77 21.85 1.58
CA SER A 544 66.80 22.92 1.86
C SER A 544 65.81 22.96 0.71
N HIS A 545 64.56 22.59 1.00
CA HIS A 545 63.45 22.63 0.05
C HIS A 545 63.78 21.95 -1.29
N GLY A 546 64.32 20.73 -1.21
CA GLY A 546 64.61 19.87 -2.37
C GLY A 546 65.94 20.16 -3.06
N GLN A 547 66.57 21.30 -2.76
CA GLN A 547 67.92 21.59 -3.24
C GLN A 547 68.97 21.09 -2.25
N ARG A 548 69.93 20.31 -2.75
CA ARG A 548 71.08 19.88 -1.97
C ARG A 548 72.00 21.08 -1.74
N VAL A 549 72.14 21.51 -0.50
CA VAL A 549 72.99 22.64 -0.11
C VAL A 549 74.46 22.22 -0.12
N ARG A 550 74.78 21.11 0.55
CA ARG A 550 76.12 20.51 0.57
C ARG A 550 76.07 19.04 0.99
N TRP A 551 77.12 18.31 0.64
CA TRP A 551 77.43 17.04 1.30
C TRP A 551 77.94 17.29 2.72
N LEU A 552 77.71 16.34 3.62
CA LEU A 552 78.35 16.32 4.92
C LEU A 552 79.79 15.83 4.75
N ASP A 553 80.67 16.28 5.65
CA ASP A 553 82.05 15.78 5.72
C ASP A 553 82.12 14.43 6.46
N GLU A 554 83.28 13.79 6.45
CA GLU A 554 83.44 12.44 7.00
C GLU A 554 83.17 12.37 8.51
N ASP A 555 83.52 13.42 9.26
CA ASP A 555 83.31 13.49 10.71
C ASP A 555 81.81 13.63 11.04
N GLU A 556 81.11 14.53 10.33
CA GLU A 556 79.65 14.69 10.41
C GLU A 556 78.92 13.39 10.02
N GLU A 557 79.38 12.70 8.97
CA GLU A 557 78.79 11.43 8.54
C GLU A 557 79.04 10.30 9.55
N GLN A 558 80.21 10.21 10.17
CA GLN A 558 80.52 9.20 11.19
C GLN A 558 79.64 9.35 12.42
N GLN A 559 79.46 10.58 12.92
CA GLN A 559 78.60 10.86 14.07
C GLN A 559 77.15 10.42 13.81
N LEU A 560 76.63 10.67 12.61
CA LEU A 560 75.28 10.24 12.24
C LEU A 560 75.14 8.72 12.13
N ARG A 561 76.15 8.03 11.58
CA ARG A 561 76.16 6.56 11.52
C ARG A 561 76.20 5.94 12.91
N GLU A 562 76.95 6.52 13.84
CA GLU A 562 76.98 6.08 15.24
C GLU A 562 75.63 6.29 15.93
N GLN A 563 74.98 7.44 15.68
CA GLN A 563 73.64 7.74 16.19
C GLN A 563 72.58 6.78 15.61
N GLU A 564 72.62 6.48 14.31
CA GLU A 564 71.74 5.49 13.67
C GLU A 564 71.93 4.11 14.30
N LYS A 565 73.18 3.66 14.47
CA LYS A 565 73.49 2.37 15.07
C LYS A 565 72.99 2.27 16.51
N LEU A 566 73.19 3.32 17.30
CA LEU A 566 72.68 3.39 18.68
C LEU A 566 71.14 3.35 18.73
N ALA A 567 70.47 4.02 17.78
CA ALA A 567 69.02 4.03 17.66
C ALA A 567 68.46 2.66 17.21
N GLU A 568 69.12 1.99 16.27
CA GLU A 568 68.78 0.64 15.83
C GLU A 568 68.92 -0.38 16.97
N ASP A 569 70.05 -0.35 17.70
CA ASP A 569 70.29 -1.20 18.85
C ASP A 569 69.22 -1.00 19.94
N LYS A 570 68.82 0.26 20.17
CA LYS A 570 67.74 0.60 21.12
C LYS A 570 66.37 0.07 20.67
N GLN A 571 66.01 0.23 19.39
CA GLN A 571 64.75 -0.31 18.85
C GLN A 571 64.70 -1.84 18.90
N GLN A 572 65.80 -2.52 18.57
CA GLN A 572 65.87 -3.99 18.66
C GLN A 572 65.73 -4.47 20.11
N HIS A 573 66.32 -3.76 21.06
CA HIS A 573 66.17 -4.05 22.48
C HIS A 573 64.72 -3.88 22.96
N GLU A 574 64.06 -2.76 22.62
CA GLU A 574 62.66 -2.50 22.96
C GLU A 574 61.68 -3.48 22.27
N HIS A 575 61.95 -3.86 21.02
CA HIS A 575 61.16 -4.87 20.31
C HIS A 575 61.29 -6.26 20.94
N GLY A 576 62.51 -6.66 21.33
CA GLY A 576 62.74 -7.89 22.08
C GLY A 576 62.01 -7.91 23.42
N GLN A 577 61.99 -6.79 24.14
CA GLN A 577 61.20 -6.65 25.37
C GLN A 577 59.70 -6.78 25.12
N ARG A 578 59.15 -6.11 24.09
CA ARG A 578 57.73 -6.22 23.72
C ARG A 578 57.33 -7.64 23.31
N GLN A 579 58.16 -8.33 22.52
CA GLN A 579 57.90 -9.73 22.15
C GLN A 579 57.93 -10.67 23.36
N ASN A 580 58.83 -10.42 24.32
CA ASN A 580 58.87 -11.20 25.55
C ASN A 580 57.64 -10.93 26.44
N VAL A 581 57.14 -9.69 26.50
CA VAL A 581 55.89 -9.34 27.21
C VAL A 581 54.67 -9.94 26.51
N LEU A 582 54.58 -9.89 25.17
CA LEU A 582 53.50 -10.52 24.40
C LEU A 582 53.51 -12.05 24.55
N LYS A 583 54.68 -12.69 24.59
CA LYS A 583 54.80 -14.13 24.90
C LYS A 583 54.35 -14.43 26.33
N ALA A 584 54.67 -13.58 27.31
CA ALA A 584 54.24 -13.74 28.70
C ALA A 584 52.74 -13.47 28.93
N LEU A 585 52.05 -12.80 28.00
CA LEU A 585 50.59 -12.59 28.03
C LEU A 585 49.80 -13.68 27.28
N LEU A 586 50.47 -14.53 26.51
CA LEU A 586 49.91 -15.66 25.76
C LEU A 586 50.11 -17.02 26.46
N PHE A 587 50.82 -17.04 27.60
CA PHE A 587 50.89 -18.12 28.59
C PHE A 587 50.16 -17.67 29.86
#